data_AF-A0A6N7FNP7-F1
#
_entry.id   AF-A0A6N7FNP7-F1
#
_cell.length_a   1.000
_cell.length_b   1.000
_cell.length_c   1.000
_cell.angle_alpha   90.00
_cell.angle_beta   90.00
_cell.angle_gamma   90.00
#
_symmetry.space_group_name_H-M   'P 1'
#
loop_
_entity.id
_entity.type
_entity.pdbx_description
1 polymer ?
#
loop_
_entity_poly.entity_id
_entity_poly.type
_entity_poly.pdbx_seq_one_letter_code
_entity_poly.pdbx_strand_id
1 'polypeptide(L)'
;MSVPGGSTPSPVAAGPGADPAQDSRALAAVAELYHRYLTGVLLSLVQRAGTARAAEVVFRTFRRQHLEKFLPGLDKLGLRHLPHAVACAQYHYLSNALGGVSVEWLPETDRKSWVSYRPPRWVFDGTAVCGVPTEVSRAMLRGWHAHNGVSLGNPCLGFVCTSQTTDGGAGLVGYYVEEDQELSEDERLRFSPGELAPAVAGELSTVDWSADRLAKVERNYAMEYVRSIVPELVAVLGPADGGFVGRI
;
A
#
# COMPACT_ATOMS: atom_id res chain seq x y z
N MET A 1 -51.79 -55.70 2.79
CA MET A 1 -51.36 -54.29 2.72
C MET A 1 -49.85 -54.27 2.90
N SER A 2 -49.11 -54.23 1.80
CA SER A 2 -47.64 -54.26 1.79
C SER A 2 -47.11 -52.84 1.69
N VAL A 3 -46.22 -52.47 2.60
CA VAL A 3 -45.52 -51.18 2.64
C VAL A 3 -44.39 -51.23 1.61
N PRO A 4 -44.26 -50.29 0.64
CA PRO A 4 -43.11 -50.23 -0.24
C PRO A 4 -41.93 -49.56 0.46
N GLY A 5 -40.77 -50.19 0.32
CA GLY A 5 -39.49 -49.81 0.93
C GLY A 5 -38.92 -48.49 0.41
N GLY A 6 -38.14 -47.86 1.30
CA GLY A 6 -37.47 -46.58 1.05
C GLY A 6 -36.39 -46.66 -0.02
N SER A 7 -36.29 -45.59 -0.80
CA SER A 7 -35.17 -45.30 -1.69
C SER A 7 -34.23 -44.33 -0.97
N THR A 8 -33.03 -44.79 -0.62
CA THR A 8 -31.92 -43.92 -0.23
C THR A 8 -31.49 -43.06 -1.42
N PRO A 9 -31.30 -41.73 -1.26
CA PRO A 9 -30.83 -40.90 -2.35
C PRO A 9 -29.35 -41.21 -2.65
N SER A 10 -29.03 -41.42 -3.92
CA SER A 10 -27.66 -41.52 -4.42
C SER A 10 -26.84 -40.28 -4.03
N PRO A 11 -25.54 -40.42 -3.72
CA PRO A 11 -24.69 -39.29 -3.45
C PRO A 11 -24.56 -38.46 -4.74
N VAL A 12 -24.90 -37.18 -4.64
CA VAL A 12 -24.64 -36.19 -5.69
C VAL A 12 -23.13 -36.16 -5.92
N ALA A 13 -22.71 -36.50 -7.14
CA ALA A 13 -21.32 -36.39 -7.55
C ALA A 13 -20.86 -34.94 -7.35
N ALA A 14 -19.85 -34.74 -6.51
CA ALA A 14 -19.14 -33.48 -6.42
C ALA A 14 -18.63 -33.13 -7.83
N GLY A 15 -18.98 -31.94 -8.32
CA GLY A 15 -18.52 -31.44 -9.61
C GLY A 15 -16.98 -31.46 -9.69
N PRO A 16 -16.41 -31.48 -10.91
CA PRO A 16 -14.96 -31.51 -11.08
C PRO A 16 -14.36 -30.30 -10.34
N GLY A 17 -13.44 -30.58 -9.41
CA GLY A 17 -12.70 -29.53 -8.69
C GLY A 17 -12.06 -28.58 -9.69
N ALA A 18 -12.18 -27.28 -9.44
CA ALA A 18 -11.62 -26.26 -10.31
C ALA A 18 -10.11 -26.47 -10.53
N ASP A 19 -9.64 -26.21 -11.75
CA ASP A 19 -8.22 -26.25 -12.08
C ASP A 19 -7.48 -25.14 -11.29
N PRO A 20 -6.49 -25.48 -10.44
CA PRO A 20 -5.75 -24.48 -9.66
C PRO A 20 -5.14 -23.36 -10.53
N ALA A 21 -4.72 -23.68 -11.75
CA ALA A 21 -4.18 -22.69 -12.69
C ALA A 21 -5.26 -21.75 -13.26
N GLN A 22 -6.51 -22.19 -13.33
CA GLN A 22 -7.65 -21.35 -13.70
C GLN A 22 -8.03 -20.41 -12.54
N ASP A 23 -8.00 -20.89 -11.30
CA ASP A 23 -8.27 -20.10 -10.10
C ASP A 23 -7.23 -18.99 -9.90
N SER A 24 -5.95 -19.30 -10.11
CA SER A 24 -4.86 -18.31 -10.03
C SER A 24 -5.01 -17.17 -11.05
N ARG A 25 -5.35 -17.50 -12.30
CA ARG A 25 -5.61 -16.49 -13.35
C ARG A 25 -6.82 -15.62 -13.04
N ALA A 26 -7.88 -16.21 -12.48
CA ALA A 26 -9.06 -15.46 -12.06
C ALA A 26 -8.72 -14.48 -10.92
N LEU A 27 -7.92 -14.92 -9.93
CA LEU A 27 -7.45 -14.06 -8.85
C LEU A 27 -6.60 -12.90 -9.36
N ALA A 28 -5.65 -13.16 -10.27
CA ALA A 28 -4.82 -12.14 -10.88
C ALA A 28 -5.66 -11.11 -11.67
N ALA A 29 -6.66 -11.57 -12.44
CA ALA A 29 -7.56 -10.67 -13.16
C ALA A 29 -8.36 -9.76 -12.22
N VAL A 30 -8.82 -10.28 -11.08
CA VAL A 30 -9.52 -9.47 -10.06
C VAL A 30 -8.56 -8.50 -9.36
N ALA A 31 -7.31 -8.90 -9.09
CA ALA A 31 -6.29 -8.01 -8.55
C ALA A 31 -6.07 -6.80 -9.48
N GLU A 32 -5.93 -7.08 -10.77
CA GLU A 32 -5.77 -6.07 -11.81
C GLU A 32 -6.97 -5.12 -11.87
N LEU A 33 -8.20 -5.64 -11.84
CA LEU A 33 -9.40 -4.80 -11.81
C LEU A 33 -9.42 -3.86 -10.60
N TYR A 34 -9.07 -4.33 -9.41
CA TYR A 34 -8.99 -3.48 -8.22
C TYR A 34 -7.89 -2.41 -8.35
N HIS A 35 -6.75 -2.77 -8.91
CA HIS A 35 -5.63 -1.86 -9.12
C HIS A 35 -5.96 -0.77 -10.15
N ARG A 36 -6.57 -1.14 -11.28
CA ARG A 36 -7.05 -0.19 -12.30
C ARG A 36 -8.17 0.70 -11.77
N TYR A 37 -9.09 0.15 -10.98
CA TYR A 37 -10.11 0.93 -10.30
C TYR A 37 -9.50 1.97 -9.36
N LEU A 38 -8.54 1.58 -8.51
CA LEU A 38 -7.82 2.53 -7.65
C LEU A 38 -7.19 3.66 -8.46
N THR A 39 -6.45 3.32 -9.51
CA THR A 39 -5.78 4.30 -10.37
C THR A 39 -6.78 5.24 -11.03
N GLY A 40 -7.87 4.70 -11.57
CA GLY A 40 -8.93 5.49 -12.18
C GLY A 40 -9.64 6.41 -11.17
N VAL A 41 -9.86 5.97 -9.93
CA VAL A 41 -10.47 6.79 -8.88
C VAL A 41 -9.56 7.96 -8.54
N LEU A 42 -8.25 7.74 -8.43
CA LEU A 42 -7.27 8.81 -8.16
C LEU A 42 -7.27 9.86 -9.28
N LEU A 43 -7.29 9.43 -10.54
CA LEU A 43 -7.39 10.35 -11.68
C LEU A 43 -8.74 11.09 -11.71
N SER A 44 -9.84 10.38 -11.46
CA SER A 44 -11.19 10.94 -11.40
C SER A 44 -11.32 11.99 -10.29
N LEU A 45 -10.70 11.74 -9.13
CA LEU A 45 -10.59 12.69 -8.04
C LEU A 45 -9.89 13.97 -8.48
N VAL A 46 -8.70 13.85 -9.06
CA VAL A 46 -7.92 15.00 -9.53
C VAL A 46 -8.72 15.79 -10.57
N GLN A 47 -9.30 15.11 -11.55
CA GLN A 47 -10.02 15.73 -12.65
C GLN A 47 -11.32 16.42 -12.20
N ARG A 48 -12.10 15.80 -11.31
CA ARG A 48 -13.48 16.21 -11.00
C ARG A 48 -13.62 16.97 -9.69
N ALA A 49 -12.76 16.69 -8.70
CA ALA A 49 -12.81 17.30 -7.38
C ALA A 49 -11.64 18.25 -7.08
N GLY A 50 -10.61 18.25 -7.93
CA GLY A 50 -9.42 19.09 -7.82
C GLY A 50 -8.39 18.58 -6.81
N THR A 51 -7.17 19.12 -6.91
CA THR A 51 -5.99 18.67 -6.19
C THR A 51 -6.18 18.64 -4.67
N ALA A 52 -6.79 19.67 -4.07
CA ALA A 52 -6.94 19.77 -2.62
C ALA A 52 -7.81 18.64 -2.04
N ARG A 53 -8.98 18.38 -2.65
CA ARG A 53 -9.88 17.30 -2.21
C ARG A 53 -9.27 15.93 -2.50
N ALA A 54 -8.58 15.76 -3.63
CA ALA A 54 -7.87 14.53 -3.95
C ALA A 54 -6.77 14.21 -2.92
N ALA A 55 -5.95 15.21 -2.56
CA ALA A 55 -4.91 15.08 -1.54
C ALA A 55 -5.52 14.72 -0.17
N GLU A 56 -6.65 15.33 0.21
CA GLU A 56 -7.32 14.98 1.47
C GLU A 56 -7.84 13.54 1.50
N VAL A 57 -8.49 13.08 0.43
CA VAL A 57 -8.94 11.67 0.33
C VAL A 57 -7.75 10.71 0.43
N VAL A 58 -6.66 10.99 -0.29
CA VAL A 58 -5.47 10.15 -0.26
C VAL A 58 -4.83 10.14 1.12
N PHE A 59 -4.67 11.31 1.75
CA PHE A 59 -4.18 11.40 3.12
C PHE A 59 -4.99 10.51 4.07
N ARG A 60 -6.32 10.64 4.07
CA ARG A 60 -7.20 9.87 4.95
C ARG A 60 -7.16 8.37 4.64
N THR A 61 -7.09 7.99 3.36
CA THR A 61 -7.00 6.60 2.92
C THR A 61 -5.75 5.93 3.49
N PHE A 62 -4.58 6.56 3.31
CA PHE A 62 -3.32 6.03 3.82
C PHE A 62 -3.24 6.11 5.34
N ARG A 63 -3.81 7.15 5.96
CA ARG A 63 -3.89 7.26 7.42
C ARG A 63 -4.72 6.15 8.04
N ARG A 64 -5.87 5.83 7.44
CA ARG A 64 -6.73 4.71 7.82
C ARG A 64 -5.98 3.40 7.76
N GLN A 65 -5.36 3.10 6.61
CA GLN A 65 -4.60 1.86 6.47
C GLN A 65 -3.42 1.77 7.43
N HIS A 66 -2.67 2.87 7.62
CA HIS A 66 -1.59 2.90 8.59
C HIS A 66 -2.08 2.52 9.99
N LEU A 67 -3.18 3.14 10.46
CA LEU A 67 -3.78 2.83 11.76
C LEU A 67 -4.22 1.37 11.88
N GLU A 68 -4.79 0.80 10.82
CA GLU A 68 -5.27 -0.58 10.83
C GLU A 68 -4.14 -1.62 10.68
N LYS A 69 -3.04 -1.30 9.99
CA LYS A 69 -2.09 -2.31 9.49
C LYS A 69 -0.66 -2.17 10.02
N PHE A 70 -0.18 -0.97 10.33
CA PHE A 70 1.25 -0.74 10.56
C PHE A 70 1.77 -1.52 11.78
N LEU A 71 1.19 -1.30 12.97
CA LEU A 71 1.62 -1.98 14.19
C LEU A 71 1.39 -3.50 14.14
N PRO A 72 0.19 -4.00 13.76
CA PRO A 72 -0.01 -5.44 13.62
C PRO A 72 0.91 -6.09 12.58
N GLY A 73 1.21 -5.37 11.50
CA GLY A 73 2.10 -5.85 10.45
C GLY A 73 3.56 -5.89 10.90
N LEU A 74 4.03 -4.89 11.65
CA LEU A 74 5.35 -4.91 12.32
C LEU A 74 5.49 -6.13 13.24
N ASP A 75 4.46 -6.42 14.04
CA ASP A 75 4.44 -7.57 14.95
C ASP A 75 4.51 -8.89 14.17
N LYS A 76 3.68 -9.02 13.14
CA LYS A 76 3.63 -10.22 12.29
C LYS A 76 4.95 -10.49 11.56
N LEU A 77 5.66 -9.43 11.17
CA LEU A 77 6.96 -9.51 10.51
C LEU A 77 8.13 -9.65 11.52
N GLY A 78 7.85 -9.60 12.82
CA GLY A 78 8.85 -9.76 13.86
C GLY A 78 9.81 -8.58 14.00
N LEU A 79 9.46 -7.38 13.54
CA LEU A 79 10.39 -6.25 13.40
C LEU A 79 10.50 -5.35 14.64
N ARG A 80 9.74 -5.64 15.72
CA ARG A 80 9.67 -4.79 16.93
C ARG A 80 10.97 -4.61 17.70
N HIS A 81 11.87 -5.57 17.56
CA HIS A 81 13.14 -5.57 18.29
C HIS A 81 14.20 -4.70 17.60
N LEU A 82 13.94 -4.24 16.37
CA LEU A 82 14.87 -3.43 15.59
C LEU A 82 14.78 -1.95 15.99
N PRO A 83 15.87 -1.19 15.78
CA PRO A 83 15.82 0.28 15.83
C PRO A 83 14.70 0.82 14.94
N HIS A 84 13.98 1.85 15.39
CA HIS A 84 12.73 2.25 14.74
C HIS A 84 12.90 2.72 13.29
N ALA A 85 14.00 3.40 12.95
CA ALA A 85 14.30 3.77 11.56
C ALA A 85 14.44 2.53 10.66
N VAL A 86 15.18 1.53 11.14
CA VAL A 86 15.39 0.25 10.44
C VAL A 86 14.07 -0.52 10.36
N ALA A 87 13.33 -0.66 11.47
CA ALA A 87 12.04 -1.35 11.51
C ALA A 87 11.05 -0.77 10.50
N CYS A 88 10.98 0.56 10.38
CA CYS A 88 10.11 1.22 9.41
C CYS A 88 10.52 0.93 7.97
N ALA A 89 11.81 1.05 7.64
CA ALA A 89 12.29 0.79 6.28
C ALA A 89 12.10 -0.69 5.87
N GLN A 90 12.45 -1.62 6.76
CA GLN A 90 12.27 -3.06 6.52
C GLN A 90 10.79 -3.47 6.47
N TYR A 91 9.93 -2.86 7.29
CA TYR A 91 8.48 -3.08 7.22
C TYR A 91 7.98 -2.79 5.80
N HIS A 92 8.36 -1.64 5.25
CA HIS A 92 7.92 -1.23 3.92
C HIS A 92 8.51 -2.08 2.80
N TYR A 93 9.72 -2.60 2.95
CA TYR A 93 10.26 -3.59 2.03
C TYR A 93 9.40 -4.88 2.05
N LEU A 94 9.22 -5.48 3.22
CA LEU A 94 8.58 -6.78 3.37
C LEU A 94 7.07 -6.73 3.10
N SER A 95 6.36 -5.71 3.58
CA SER A 95 4.91 -5.61 3.43
C SER A 95 4.49 -5.38 1.98
N ASN A 96 5.32 -4.67 1.21
CA ASN A 96 5.04 -4.32 -0.18
C ASN A 96 5.51 -5.40 -1.17
N ALA A 97 6.58 -6.14 -0.87
CA ALA A 97 6.99 -7.31 -1.65
C ALA A 97 5.86 -8.32 -1.81
N LEU A 98 5.05 -8.53 -0.76
CA LEU A 98 3.87 -9.41 -0.79
C LEU A 98 2.75 -8.90 -1.72
N GLY A 99 2.70 -7.59 -1.99
CA GLY A 99 1.69 -6.95 -2.83
C GLY A 99 2.12 -6.77 -4.29
N GLY A 100 3.26 -7.32 -4.70
CA GLY A 100 3.83 -7.14 -6.05
C GLY A 100 4.43 -5.76 -6.29
N VAL A 101 4.66 -4.97 -5.24
CA VAL A 101 5.27 -3.64 -5.35
C VAL A 101 6.79 -3.77 -5.20
N SER A 102 7.53 -3.26 -6.19
CA SER A 102 8.99 -3.28 -6.18
C SER A 102 9.54 -2.25 -5.20
N VAL A 103 10.08 -2.73 -4.08
CA VAL A 103 10.65 -1.92 -3.02
C VAL A 103 12.04 -2.44 -2.66
N GLU A 104 13.00 -1.53 -2.53
CA GLU A 104 14.34 -1.81 -2.03
C GLU A 104 14.52 -1.18 -0.65
N TRP A 105 15.21 -1.92 0.23
CA TRP A 105 15.68 -1.42 1.52
C TRP A 105 17.18 -1.10 1.37
N LEU A 106 17.62 0.07 1.80
CA LEU A 106 19.03 0.43 1.78
C LEU A 106 19.50 0.81 3.19
N PRO A 107 20.32 -0.02 3.85
CA PRO A 107 20.81 0.25 5.19
C PRO A 107 21.80 1.42 5.18
N GLU A 108 21.76 2.26 6.23
CA GLU A 108 22.79 3.28 6.48
C GLU A 108 23.27 3.21 7.93
N THR A 109 22.38 3.40 8.91
CA THR A 109 22.68 3.25 10.35
C THR A 109 21.44 2.76 11.11
N ASP A 110 21.58 2.48 12.40
CA ASP A 110 20.44 2.15 13.28
C ASP A 110 19.46 3.32 13.46
N ARG A 111 19.94 4.57 13.29
CA ARG A 111 19.13 5.79 13.39
C ARG A 111 18.66 6.31 12.03
N LYS A 112 19.17 5.79 10.92
CA LYS A 112 18.81 6.24 9.56
C LYS A 112 18.75 5.09 8.58
N SER A 113 17.60 4.86 7.94
CA SER A 113 17.40 3.74 7.03
C SER A 113 16.49 4.08 5.86
N TRP A 114 16.86 3.64 4.66
CA TRP A 114 16.22 4.06 3.41
C TRP A 114 15.25 3.02 2.87
N VAL A 115 14.27 3.55 2.13
CA VAL A 115 13.34 2.78 1.33
C VAL A 115 13.22 3.44 -0.06
N SER A 116 13.25 2.61 -1.10
CA SER A 116 13.13 3.03 -2.50
C SER A 116 12.04 2.23 -3.18
N TYR A 117 10.95 2.89 -3.56
CA TYR A 117 9.88 2.33 -4.37
C TYR A 117 10.23 2.54 -5.84
N ARG A 118 10.59 1.45 -6.50
CA ARG A 118 11.12 1.46 -7.87
C ARG A 118 10.00 1.78 -8.87
N PRO A 119 10.35 2.38 -10.02
CA PRO A 119 9.41 2.54 -11.12
C PRO A 119 9.12 1.17 -11.78
N PRO A 120 7.92 0.98 -12.35
CA PRO A 120 6.78 1.89 -12.33
C PRO A 120 6.15 1.99 -10.93
N ARG A 121 5.64 3.19 -10.57
CA ARG A 121 4.98 3.41 -9.28
C ARG A 121 3.64 2.68 -9.27
N TRP A 122 3.53 1.61 -8.48
CA TRP A 122 2.32 0.79 -8.41
C TRP A 122 1.04 1.62 -8.24
N VAL A 123 0.98 2.54 -7.28
CA VAL A 123 -0.24 3.35 -7.04
C VAL A 123 -0.58 4.34 -8.17
N PHE A 124 0.40 4.75 -8.98
CA PHE A 124 0.25 5.70 -10.08
C PHE A 124 0.71 5.05 -11.39
N ASP A 125 0.00 4.00 -11.79
CA ASP A 125 0.50 3.07 -12.80
C ASP A 125 0.61 3.68 -14.21
N GLY A 126 1.72 3.35 -14.89
CA GLY A 126 1.98 3.76 -16.26
C GLY A 126 1.85 5.27 -16.50
N THR A 127 1.08 5.65 -17.51
CA THR A 127 0.88 7.06 -17.89
C THR A 127 -0.02 7.82 -16.93
N ALA A 128 -0.70 7.14 -16.01
CA ALA A 128 -1.55 7.81 -15.01
C ALA A 128 -0.75 8.77 -14.13
N VAL A 129 0.55 8.49 -13.89
CA VAL A 129 1.43 9.37 -13.10
C VAL A 129 1.47 10.81 -13.62
N CYS A 130 1.31 11.02 -14.93
CA CYS A 130 1.29 12.35 -15.54
C CYS A 130 0.06 13.18 -15.14
N GLY A 131 -1.02 12.52 -14.68
CA GLY A 131 -2.24 13.15 -14.19
C GLY A 131 -2.29 13.32 -12.68
N VAL A 132 -1.23 12.97 -11.94
CA VAL A 132 -1.21 13.02 -10.47
C VAL A 132 -0.36 14.20 -9.99
N PRO A 133 -0.96 15.21 -9.34
CA PRO A 133 -0.23 16.33 -8.76
C PRO A 133 0.69 15.90 -7.61
N THR A 134 1.77 16.67 -7.37
CA THR A 134 2.73 16.39 -6.29
C THR A 134 2.05 16.32 -4.91
N GLU A 135 1.04 17.16 -4.67
CA GLU A 135 0.30 17.25 -3.42
C GLU A 135 -0.39 15.93 -3.07
N VAL A 136 -0.83 15.17 -4.07
CA VAL A 136 -1.47 13.86 -3.88
C VAL A 136 -0.43 12.82 -3.44
N SER A 137 0.76 12.83 -4.06
CA SER A 137 1.87 11.97 -3.63
C SER A 137 2.36 12.34 -2.23
N ARG A 138 2.48 13.63 -1.92
CA ARG A 138 2.85 14.12 -0.57
C ARG A 138 1.81 13.76 0.49
N ALA A 139 0.52 13.79 0.14
CA ALA A 139 -0.55 13.38 1.04
C ALA A 139 -0.46 11.91 1.45
N MET A 140 -0.05 11.02 0.54
CA MET A 140 0.25 9.61 0.85
C MET A 140 1.35 9.50 1.91
N LEU A 141 2.47 10.20 1.70
CA LEU A 141 3.61 10.21 2.63
C LEU A 141 3.21 10.76 4.00
N ARG A 142 2.41 11.83 4.02
CA ARG A 142 1.89 12.43 5.24
C ARG A 142 0.94 11.48 5.98
N GLY A 143 0.05 10.79 5.26
CA GLY A 143 -0.93 9.86 5.85
C GLY A 143 -0.28 8.60 6.41
N TRP A 144 0.83 8.17 5.81
CA TRP A 144 1.54 6.95 6.20
C TRP A 144 2.87 7.22 6.89
N HIS A 145 3.92 7.53 6.12
CA HIS A 145 5.31 7.57 6.58
C HIS A 145 5.53 8.53 7.77
N ALA A 146 4.91 9.71 7.73
CA ALA A 146 5.05 10.74 8.77
C ALA A 146 4.50 10.30 10.15
N HIS A 147 3.70 9.24 10.21
CA HIS A 147 3.06 8.79 11.44
C HIS A 147 3.72 7.57 12.07
N ASN A 148 4.70 6.96 11.40
CA ASN A 148 5.34 5.74 11.89
C ASN A 148 6.00 5.96 13.26
N GLY A 149 6.75 7.06 13.44
CA GLY A 149 7.39 7.41 14.71
C GLY A 149 6.39 7.55 15.84
N VAL A 150 5.29 8.27 15.60
CA VAL A 150 4.19 8.45 16.56
C VAL A 150 3.58 7.12 16.99
N SER A 151 3.30 6.23 16.04
CA SER A 151 2.75 4.89 16.34
C SER A 151 3.71 4.01 17.14
N LEU A 152 5.01 4.19 16.95
CA LEU A 152 6.05 3.48 17.68
C LEU A 152 6.38 4.12 19.04
N GLY A 153 5.74 5.23 19.39
CA GLY A 153 6.07 5.99 20.61
C GLY A 153 7.44 6.66 20.55
N ASN A 154 7.96 6.95 19.36
CA ASN A 154 9.23 7.65 19.14
C ASN A 154 8.97 8.95 18.37
N PRO A 155 8.77 10.08 19.08
CA PRO A 155 8.47 11.37 18.46
C PRO A 155 9.67 11.99 17.73
N CYS A 156 10.89 11.48 17.91
CA CYS A 156 12.09 11.95 17.21
C CYS A 156 12.25 11.33 15.81
N LEU A 157 11.43 10.33 15.46
CA LEU A 157 11.53 9.64 14.17
C LEU A 157 10.66 10.33 13.11
N GLY A 158 11.31 10.78 12.03
CA GLY A 158 10.66 11.35 10.85
C GLY A 158 10.99 10.61 9.56
N PHE A 159 10.35 11.02 8.47
CA PHE A 159 10.63 10.55 7.12
C PHE A 159 11.05 11.73 6.22
N VAL A 160 12.14 11.54 5.48
CA VAL A 160 12.63 12.50 4.48
C VAL A 160 12.48 11.91 3.09
N CYS A 161 11.68 12.56 2.24
CA CYS A 161 11.52 12.18 0.84
C CYS A 161 12.58 12.90 -0.02
N THR A 162 13.35 12.15 -0.80
CA THR A 162 14.44 12.69 -1.63
C THR A 162 14.16 12.64 -3.12
N SER A 163 13.18 11.83 -3.54
CA SER A 163 12.75 11.72 -4.93
C SER A 163 11.32 11.23 -5.00
N GLN A 164 10.53 11.76 -5.93
CA GLN A 164 9.20 11.24 -6.25
C GLN A 164 8.90 11.40 -7.74
N THR A 165 8.25 10.39 -8.33
CA THR A 165 7.94 10.35 -9.77
C THR A 165 7.03 11.48 -10.24
N THR A 166 6.12 11.96 -9.39
CA THR A 166 5.26 13.12 -9.68
C THR A 166 6.04 14.43 -9.86
N ASP A 167 7.29 14.48 -9.37
CA ASP A 167 8.19 15.63 -9.51
C ASP A 167 9.26 15.38 -10.59
N GLY A 168 9.11 14.32 -11.40
CA GLY A 168 10.08 13.91 -12.42
C GLY A 168 11.22 13.01 -11.91
N GLY A 169 11.17 12.56 -10.67
CA GLY A 169 12.17 11.66 -10.08
C GLY A 169 12.06 10.21 -10.57
N ALA A 170 13.16 9.46 -10.49
CA ALA A 170 13.25 8.07 -10.96
C ALA A 170 12.51 7.01 -10.11
N GLY A 171 11.63 7.41 -9.19
CA GLY A 171 10.91 6.55 -8.25
C GLY A 171 10.41 7.36 -7.05
N LEU A 172 9.92 6.70 -6.00
CA LEU A 172 9.78 7.32 -4.69
C LEU A 172 10.91 6.84 -3.80
N VAL A 173 11.76 7.75 -3.34
CA VAL A 173 12.91 7.44 -2.50
C VAL A 173 12.87 8.31 -1.26
N GLY A 174 13.18 7.71 -0.12
CA GLY A 174 13.35 8.45 1.12
C GLY A 174 13.92 7.59 2.23
N TYR A 175 14.09 8.21 3.39
CA TYR A 175 14.63 7.54 4.57
C TYR A 175 13.89 7.92 5.83
N TYR A 176 13.86 6.98 6.76
CA TYR A 176 13.54 7.25 8.15
C TYR A 176 14.79 7.71 8.86
N VAL A 177 14.68 8.76 9.68
CA VAL A 177 15.78 9.26 10.51
C VAL A 177 15.27 9.62 11.90
N GLU A 178 16.01 9.20 12.93
CA GLU A 178 15.79 9.58 14.32
C GLU A 178 16.66 10.78 14.67
N GLU A 179 16.00 11.91 14.94
CA GLU A 179 16.64 13.17 15.31
C GLU A 179 17.01 13.21 16.80
N ASP A 180 17.82 14.20 17.18
CA ASP A 180 18.18 14.41 18.59
C ASP A 180 17.04 15.05 19.41
N GLN A 181 16.08 15.67 18.73
CA GLN A 181 14.93 16.35 19.33
C GLN A 181 13.62 15.78 18.81
N GLU A 182 12.56 15.94 19.61
CA GLU A 182 11.21 15.57 19.21
C GLU A 182 10.75 16.42 18.02
N LEU A 183 10.09 15.78 17.05
CA LEU A 183 9.60 16.43 15.86
C LEU A 183 8.16 16.93 16.07
N SER A 184 7.92 18.20 15.72
CA SER A 184 6.57 18.71 15.54
C SER A 184 5.84 18.00 14.39
N GLU A 185 4.53 18.19 14.28
CA GLU A 185 3.74 17.55 13.22
C GLU A 185 4.28 17.85 11.81
N ASP A 186 4.70 19.08 11.57
CA ASP A 186 5.23 19.53 10.28
C ASP A 186 6.65 19.03 9.98
N GLU A 187 7.40 18.62 11.02
CA GLU A 187 8.78 18.13 10.87
C GLU A 187 8.87 16.62 10.62
N ARG A 188 7.78 15.88 10.85
CA ARG A 188 7.71 14.43 10.64
C ARG A 188 7.83 14.02 9.18
N LEU A 189 7.48 14.90 8.25
CA LEU A 189 7.67 14.71 6.82
C LEU A 189 8.46 15.88 6.25
N ARG A 190 9.66 15.60 5.77
CA ARG A 190 10.54 16.59 5.14
C ARG A 190 10.85 16.17 3.71
N PHE A 191 11.32 17.13 2.92
CA PHE A 191 11.71 16.92 1.53
C PHE A 191 13.12 17.43 1.30
N SER A 192 14.00 16.57 0.80
CA SER A 192 15.40 16.91 0.47
C SER A 192 15.73 16.39 -0.93
N PRO A 193 15.24 17.08 -1.99
CA PRO A 193 15.37 16.59 -3.36
C PRO A 193 16.84 16.51 -3.78
N GLY A 194 17.22 15.38 -4.36
CA GLY A 194 18.58 15.15 -4.88
C GLY A 194 19.55 14.49 -3.91
N GLU A 195 19.19 14.32 -2.64
CA GLU A 195 19.94 13.44 -1.75
C GLU A 195 19.93 11.99 -2.27
N LEU A 196 21.12 11.39 -2.33
CA LEU A 196 21.32 10.07 -2.89
C LEU A 196 21.30 9.01 -1.80
N ALA A 197 20.56 7.94 -2.04
CA ALA A 197 20.59 6.75 -1.19
C ALA A 197 21.96 6.05 -1.30
N PRO A 198 22.34 5.25 -0.29
CA PRO A 198 23.48 4.34 -0.38
C PRO A 198 23.40 3.45 -1.63
N ALA A 199 24.55 3.09 -2.21
CA ALA A 199 24.58 2.35 -3.47
C ALA A 199 24.18 0.86 -3.33
N VAL A 200 24.27 0.29 -2.13
CA VAL A 200 24.07 -1.13 -1.88
C VAL A 200 22.70 -1.35 -1.24
N ALA A 201 21.83 -2.07 -1.94
CA ALA A 201 20.57 -2.54 -1.38
C ALA A 201 20.84 -3.68 -0.38
N GLY A 202 20.12 -3.66 0.74
CA GLY A 202 20.04 -4.79 1.65
C GLY A 202 19.07 -5.84 1.13
N GLU A 203 19.26 -7.07 1.58
CA GLU A 203 18.41 -8.21 1.23
C GLU A 203 17.79 -8.77 2.50
N LEU A 204 16.47 -8.95 2.49
CA LEU A 204 15.74 -9.60 3.57
C LEU A 204 15.09 -10.87 3.01
N SER A 205 15.06 -11.92 3.82
CA SER A 205 14.40 -13.16 3.44
C SER A 205 12.91 -12.90 3.22
N THR A 206 12.47 -13.17 2.00
CA THR A 206 11.04 -13.22 1.65
C THR A 206 10.57 -14.67 1.70
N VAL A 207 9.27 -14.86 1.87
CA VAL A 207 8.71 -16.21 1.95
C VAL A 207 8.43 -16.71 0.53
N ASP A 208 8.92 -17.90 0.21
CA ASP A 208 8.59 -18.58 -1.04
C ASP A 208 7.18 -19.18 -0.96
N TRP A 209 6.23 -18.60 -1.71
CA TRP A 209 4.83 -19.00 -1.73
C TRP A 209 4.44 -19.54 -3.11
N SER A 210 3.53 -20.52 -3.12
CA SER A 210 2.97 -21.02 -4.37
C SER A 210 2.28 -19.90 -5.15
N ALA A 211 2.25 -20.03 -6.48
CA ALA A 211 1.64 -19.06 -7.38
C ALA A 211 0.19 -18.71 -6.98
N ASP A 212 -0.62 -19.71 -6.60
CA ASP A 212 -2.00 -19.50 -6.17
C ASP A 212 -2.10 -18.67 -4.88
N ARG A 213 -1.16 -18.88 -3.95
CA ARG A 213 -1.10 -18.11 -2.71
C ARG A 213 -0.66 -16.67 -2.98
N LEU A 214 0.29 -16.46 -3.89
CA LEU A 214 0.72 -15.13 -4.33
C LEU A 214 -0.44 -14.38 -4.99
N ALA A 215 -1.11 -14.98 -5.98
CA ALA A 215 -2.26 -14.37 -6.65
C ALA A 215 -3.37 -13.98 -5.66
N LYS A 216 -3.64 -14.82 -4.66
CA LYS A 216 -4.60 -14.51 -3.60
C LYS A 216 -4.17 -13.30 -2.77
N VAL A 217 -2.88 -13.16 -2.47
CA VAL A 217 -2.33 -12.07 -1.67
C VAL A 217 -2.32 -10.78 -2.46
N GLU A 218 -1.86 -10.79 -3.71
CA GLU A 218 -1.90 -9.65 -4.63
C GLU A 218 -3.33 -9.10 -4.77
N ARG A 219 -4.30 -9.99 -5.00
CA ARG A 219 -5.72 -9.61 -5.08
C ARG A 219 -6.24 -9.01 -3.78
N ASN A 220 -5.81 -9.52 -2.61
CA ASN A 220 -6.18 -8.96 -1.31
C ASN A 220 -5.54 -7.58 -1.10
N TYR A 221 -4.28 -7.43 -1.50
CA TYR A 221 -3.52 -6.19 -1.39
C TYR A 221 -4.20 -5.08 -2.22
N ALA A 222 -4.53 -5.36 -3.48
CA ALA A 222 -5.24 -4.42 -4.34
C ALA A 222 -6.66 -4.08 -3.80
N MET A 223 -7.42 -5.09 -3.36
CA MET A 223 -8.75 -4.90 -2.78
C MET A 223 -8.72 -4.01 -1.54
N GLU A 224 -7.68 -4.12 -0.70
CA GLU A 224 -7.56 -3.33 0.53
C GLU A 224 -7.51 -1.82 0.25
N TYR A 225 -6.91 -1.40 -0.86
CA TYR A 225 -6.96 0.01 -1.29
C TYR A 225 -8.38 0.44 -1.66
N VAL A 226 -9.14 -0.40 -2.35
CA VAL A 226 -10.55 -0.12 -2.69
C VAL A 226 -11.40 -0.02 -1.41
N ARG A 227 -11.23 -0.98 -0.49
CA ARG A 227 -11.90 -0.99 0.82
C ARG A 227 -11.61 0.27 1.63
N SER A 228 -10.40 0.82 1.49
CA SER A 228 -9.96 2.00 2.22
C SER A 228 -10.39 3.30 1.57
N ILE A 229 -10.27 3.44 0.25
CA ILE A 229 -10.50 4.71 -0.44
C ILE A 229 -11.99 5.04 -0.57
N VAL A 230 -12.86 4.05 -0.79
CA VAL A 230 -14.29 4.28 -1.04
C VAL A 230 -14.99 4.97 0.14
N PRO A 231 -14.79 4.54 1.41
CA PRO A 231 -15.33 5.27 2.56
C PRO A 231 -14.80 6.71 2.65
N GLU A 232 -13.51 6.94 2.37
CA GLU A 232 -12.92 8.29 2.46
C GLU A 232 -13.38 9.20 1.32
N LEU A 233 -13.66 8.67 0.12
CA LEU A 233 -14.33 9.41 -0.96
C LEU A 233 -15.66 9.99 -0.46
N VAL A 234 -16.50 9.14 0.15
CA VAL A 234 -17.83 9.55 0.63
C VAL A 234 -17.70 10.52 1.81
N ALA A 235 -16.74 10.31 2.70
CA ALA A 235 -16.52 11.16 3.86
C ALA A 235 -16.07 12.58 3.48
N VAL A 236 -15.18 12.71 2.49
CA VAL A 236 -14.64 14.02 2.06
C VAL A 236 -15.55 14.71 1.05
N LEU A 237 -16.16 13.94 0.13
CA LEU A 237 -16.92 14.52 -0.97
C LEU A 237 -18.42 14.62 -0.69
N GLY A 238 -18.92 13.85 0.26
CA GLY A 238 -20.34 13.59 0.44
C GLY A 238 -20.84 12.46 -0.48
N PRO A 239 -22.00 11.84 -0.19
CA PRO A 239 -22.46 10.65 -0.91
C PRO A 239 -22.69 10.83 -2.41
N ALA A 240 -23.20 12.00 -2.83
CA ALA A 240 -23.50 12.30 -4.23
C ALA A 240 -22.21 12.41 -5.06
N ASP A 241 -21.33 13.33 -4.69
CA ASP A 241 -20.04 13.56 -5.37
C ASP A 241 -19.12 12.34 -5.24
N GLY A 242 -19.06 11.72 -4.05
CA GLY A 242 -18.28 10.51 -3.82
C GLY A 242 -18.76 9.34 -4.69
N GLY A 243 -20.08 9.18 -4.84
CA GLY A 243 -20.67 8.22 -5.76
C GLY A 243 -20.36 8.55 -7.23
N PHE A 244 -20.42 9.82 -7.63
CA PHE A 244 -20.10 10.25 -8.99
C PHE A 244 -18.63 9.99 -9.35
N VAL A 245 -17.70 10.24 -8.43
CA VAL A 245 -16.26 9.96 -8.62
C VAL A 245 -15.97 8.46 -8.59
N GLY A 246 -16.63 7.70 -7.71
CA GLY A 246 -16.35 6.28 -7.48
C GLY A 246 -17.00 5.29 -8.45
N ARG A 247 -17.90 5.73 -9.36
CA ARG A 247 -18.61 4.87 -10.34
C ARG A 247 -17.95 4.82 -11.72
N ILE A 248 -16.63 4.95 -11.77
CA ILE A 248 -15.85 4.84 -13.02
C ILE A 248 -15.95 3.45 -13.65
#